data_AF-A0A1V5XD45-F1
#
_entry.id   AF-A0A1V5XD45-F1
#
_cell.length_a   1.000
_cell.length_b   1.000
_cell.length_c   1.000
_cell.angle_alpha   90.00
_cell.angle_beta   90.00
_cell.angle_gamma   90.00
#
_symmetry.space_group_name_H-M   'P 1'
#
loop_
_entity.id
_entity.type
_entity.pdbx_description
1 polymer ?
#
loop_
_entity_poly.entity_id
_entity_poly.type
_entity_poly.pdbx_seq_one_letter_code
_entity_poly.pdbx_strand_id
1 'polypeptide(L)'
;MTENEFWEIIHKARDESHEICEPMAKLIHESLSECSAENIRYFHNTLKLYENAADKKMLWNAAAVMENGCSDDGFIDFKRWVISRGKDVYMAALKNPDSLADVLLSEKYPSFEELGYIASDVYEEKTGGDIYDTKNMLTTEDEKKLLSEIEYHSRIEFYPENEANTFPKLCAKYQNYTANEERINSGTIEVSVSDTNGEKQHLSLPCDTSDLRGMSDDAVIEKLDFIHCKKLKNHIPKRVENLEELNLLAYRLSDITENMSDKLNILLSRSETKSVNDIINLTFNLNHYEILEDCEDNYTFGVRYVESILPELDELVAEHIDYNALGIDLEMKDGGEFVGSRYIRPLTKIMDVVYTDDNLDKMLEEFEQGSMQMGGM
;
A
#
# COMPACT_ATOMS: atom_id res chain seq x y z
N MET A 1 4.95 -41.04 -15.21
CA MET A 1 4.14 -39.84 -15.45
C MET A 1 4.70 -39.17 -16.69
N THR A 2 3.86 -38.49 -17.46
CA THR A 2 4.21 -37.69 -18.64
C THR A 2 3.98 -36.21 -18.36
N GLU A 3 4.49 -35.34 -19.23
CA GLU A 3 4.22 -33.89 -19.15
C GLU A 3 2.72 -33.57 -19.12
N ASN A 4 1.91 -34.25 -19.94
CA ASN A 4 0.47 -34.05 -19.95
C ASN A 4 -0.14 -34.43 -18.60
N GLU A 5 0.25 -35.56 -18.02
CA GLU A 5 -0.25 -35.98 -16.70
C GLU A 5 0.16 -35.00 -15.59
N PHE A 6 1.35 -34.40 -15.66
CA PHE A 6 1.76 -33.33 -14.74
C PHE A 6 0.80 -32.14 -14.81
N TRP A 7 0.55 -31.63 -16.02
CA TRP A 7 -0.33 -30.47 -16.22
C TRP A 7 -1.80 -30.79 -15.93
N GLU A 8 -2.27 -32.01 -16.18
CA GLU A 8 -3.62 -32.46 -15.83
C GLU A 8 -3.86 -32.45 -14.31
N ILE A 9 -2.86 -32.85 -13.50
CA ILE A 9 -2.96 -32.76 -12.03
C ILE A 9 -3.13 -31.30 -11.60
N ILE A 10 -2.30 -30.39 -12.13
CA ILE A 10 -2.40 -28.96 -11.84
C ILE A 10 -3.73 -28.38 -12.30
N HIS A 11 -4.15 -28.69 -13.53
CA HIS A 11 -5.40 -28.19 -14.12
C HIS A 11 -6.63 -28.63 -13.32
N LYS A 12 -6.72 -29.92 -12.99
CA LYS A 12 -7.82 -30.46 -12.21
C LYS A 12 -7.89 -29.81 -10.83
N ALA A 13 -6.75 -29.71 -10.14
CA ALA A 13 -6.71 -29.09 -8.82
C ALA A 13 -7.09 -27.61 -8.86
N ARG A 14 -6.64 -26.86 -9.89
CA ARG A 14 -6.98 -25.45 -10.09
C ARG A 14 -8.49 -25.25 -10.26
N ASP A 15 -9.13 -26.08 -11.09
CA ASP A 15 -10.56 -25.95 -11.39
C ASP A 15 -11.43 -26.32 -10.19
N GLU A 16 -11.08 -27.39 -9.48
CA GLU A 16 -11.80 -27.87 -8.29
C GLU A 16 -11.58 -26.99 -7.05
N SER A 17 -10.41 -26.33 -6.94
CA SER A 17 -10.10 -25.39 -5.86
C SER A 17 -10.67 -23.99 -6.08
N HIS A 18 -11.29 -23.75 -7.24
CA HIS A 18 -11.65 -22.42 -7.71
C HIS A 18 -10.47 -21.46 -7.62
N GLU A 19 -9.29 -21.93 -8.05
CA GLU A 19 -8.08 -21.12 -8.15
C GLU A 19 -7.45 -20.66 -6.82
N ILE A 20 -7.97 -21.08 -5.67
CA ILE A 20 -7.45 -20.77 -4.31
C ILE A 20 -6.33 -21.75 -3.92
N CYS A 21 -5.20 -21.27 -3.41
CA CYS A 21 -3.98 -22.07 -3.19
C CYS A 21 -4.14 -23.15 -2.11
N GLU A 22 -4.72 -22.84 -0.93
CA GLU A 22 -4.86 -23.80 0.17
C GLU A 22 -5.65 -25.08 -0.21
N PRO A 23 -6.87 -25.00 -0.79
CA PRO A 23 -7.57 -26.19 -1.26
C PRO A 23 -6.88 -26.85 -2.47
N MET A 24 -6.22 -26.08 -3.33
CA MET A 24 -5.45 -26.63 -4.46
C MET A 24 -4.31 -27.52 -3.97
N ALA A 25 -3.59 -27.12 -2.92
CA ALA A 25 -2.50 -27.88 -2.34
C ALA A 25 -2.98 -29.27 -1.87
N LYS A 26 -4.14 -29.32 -1.19
CA LYS A 26 -4.75 -30.57 -0.72
C LYS A 26 -5.12 -31.50 -1.89
N LEU A 27 -5.71 -30.95 -2.96
CA LEU A 27 -6.10 -31.73 -4.14
C LEU A 27 -4.91 -32.29 -4.92
N ILE A 28 -3.82 -31.51 -5.04
CA ILE A 28 -2.56 -31.98 -5.64
C ILE A 28 -1.96 -33.08 -4.77
N HIS A 29 -1.94 -32.89 -3.44
CA HIS A 29 -1.47 -33.89 -2.49
C HIS A 29 -2.22 -35.21 -2.66
N GLU A 30 -3.55 -35.19 -2.59
CA GLU A 30 -4.40 -36.37 -2.78
C GLU A 30 -4.14 -37.07 -4.13
N SER A 31 -4.01 -36.30 -5.21
CA SER A 31 -3.71 -36.85 -6.54
C SER A 31 -2.35 -37.55 -6.60
N LEU A 32 -1.34 -36.97 -5.94
CA LEU A 32 0.01 -37.56 -5.86
C LEU A 32 0.05 -38.76 -4.90
N SER A 33 -0.75 -38.79 -3.84
CA SER A 33 -0.84 -39.92 -2.91
C SER A 33 -1.32 -41.21 -3.61
N GLU A 34 -2.07 -41.10 -4.70
CA GLU A 34 -2.49 -42.24 -5.54
C GLU A 34 -1.42 -42.65 -6.58
N CYS A 35 -0.42 -41.81 -6.83
CA CYS A 35 0.64 -42.06 -7.81
C CYS A 35 1.74 -42.99 -7.28
N SER A 36 2.50 -43.65 -8.16
CA SER A 36 3.70 -44.39 -7.73
C SER A 36 4.79 -43.43 -7.22
N ALA A 37 5.71 -43.92 -6.37
CA ALA A 37 6.87 -43.15 -5.90
C ALA A 37 7.72 -42.59 -7.07
N GLU A 38 7.81 -43.33 -8.16
CA GLU A 38 8.47 -42.90 -9.40
C GLU A 38 7.75 -41.71 -10.06
N ASN A 39 6.42 -41.74 -10.10
CA ASN A 39 5.61 -40.64 -10.62
C ASN A 39 5.70 -39.39 -9.74
N ILE A 40 5.70 -39.54 -8.42
CA ILE A 40 5.87 -38.41 -7.49
C ILE A 40 7.23 -37.73 -7.72
N ARG A 41 8.31 -38.51 -7.89
CA ARG A 41 9.64 -37.97 -8.25
C ARG A 41 9.63 -37.27 -9.61
N TYR A 42 8.97 -37.84 -10.60
CA TYR A 42 8.82 -37.18 -11.90
C TYR A 42 8.09 -35.83 -11.78
N PHE A 43 7.01 -35.76 -10.99
CA PHE A 43 6.29 -34.51 -10.72
C PHE A 43 7.22 -33.48 -10.07
N HIS A 44 7.93 -33.87 -8.99
CA HIS A 44 8.88 -33.01 -8.29
C HIS A 44 9.96 -32.45 -9.24
N ASN A 45 10.61 -33.32 -10.02
CA ASN A 45 11.67 -32.88 -10.95
C ASN A 45 11.11 -32.01 -12.09
N THR A 46 9.88 -32.26 -12.55
CA THR A 46 9.22 -31.44 -13.59
C THR A 46 8.84 -30.06 -13.06
N LEU A 47 8.26 -29.98 -11.85
CA LEU A 47 7.98 -28.72 -11.17
C LEU A 47 9.28 -27.90 -11.02
N LYS A 48 10.35 -28.54 -10.53
CA LYS A 48 11.63 -27.84 -10.35
C LYS A 48 12.23 -27.35 -11.67
N LEU A 49 12.08 -28.11 -12.74
CA LEU A 49 12.52 -27.71 -14.08
C LEU A 49 11.78 -26.45 -14.56
N TYR A 50 10.46 -26.40 -14.39
CA TYR A 50 9.66 -25.22 -14.76
C TYR A 50 9.93 -24.02 -13.83
N GLU A 51 10.16 -24.21 -12.53
CA GLU A 51 10.61 -23.14 -11.63
C GLU A 51 11.94 -22.52 -12.10
N ASN A 52 12.89 -23.36 -12.51
CA ASN A 52 14.19 -22.90 -13.00
C ASN A 52 14.07 -22.22 -14.37
N ALA A 53 13.19 -22.71 -15.25
CA ALA A 53 12.94 -22.10 -16.55
C ALA A 53 12.27 -20.72 -16.43
N ALA A 54 11.43 -20.53 -15.42
CA ALA A 54 10.80 -19.25 -15.10
C ALA A 54 11.71 -18.27 -14.34
N ASP A 55 12.94 -18.68 -13.98
CA ASP A 55 13.90 -17.85 -13.26
C ASP A 55 14.52 -16.78 -14.18
N LYS A 56 13.71 -15.77 -14.50
CA LYS A 56 14.00 -14.74 -15.52
C LYS A 56 13.78 -13.35 -14.99
N LYS A 57 14.67 -12.42 -15.35
CA LYS A 57 14.68 -11.05 -14.80
C LYS A 57 13.41 -10.28 -15.11
N MET A 58 12.90 -10.35 -16.34
CA MET A 58 11.62 -9.69 -16.67
C MET A 58 10.46 -10.26 -15.87
N LEU A 59 10.44 -11.58 -15.61
CA LEU A 59 9.38 -12.19 -14.82
C LEU A 59 9.49 -11.80 -13.33
N TRP A 60 10.71 -11.69 -12.79
CA TRP A 60 10.96 -11.12 -11.47
C TRP A 60 10.43 -9.68 -11.34
N ASN A 61 10.60 -8.85 -12.38
CA ASN A 61 10.07 -7.49 -12.36
C ASN A 61 8.54 -7.47 -12.45
N ALA A 62 7.94 -8.37 -13.24
CA ALA A 62 6.50 -8.52 -13.25
C ALA A 62 5.96 -8.92 -11.87
N ALA A 63 6.63 -9.86 -11.18
CA ALA A 63 6.31 -10.21 -9.79
C ALA A 63 6.40 -8.98 -8.87
N ALA A 64 7.50 -8.22 -8.94
CA ALA A 64 7.67 -7.00 -8.16
C ALA A 64 6.58 -5.94 -8.42
N VAL A 65 6.06 -5.84 -9.65
CA VAL A 65 4.93 -4.96 -9.96
C VAL A 65 3.63 -5.47 -9.33
N MET A 66 3.39 -6.79 -9.32
CA MET A 66 2.17 -7.40 -8.78
C MET A 66 2.16 -7.47 -7.24
N GLU A 67 3.33 -7.61 -6.62
CA GLU A 67 3.52 -7.80 -5.17
C GLU A 67 3.93 -6.51 -4.43
N ASN A 68 4.16 -5.42 -5.17
CA ASN A 68 4.70 -4.15 -4.65
C ASN A 68 6.11 -4.30 -4.04
N GLY A 69 6.99 -4.91 -4.79
CA GLY A 69 8.30 -5.40 -4.36
C GLY A 69 8.33 -6.92 -4.39
N CYS A 70 9.52 -7.50 -4.58
CA CYS A 70 9.68 -8.96 -4.61
C CYS A 70 11.01 -9.32 -3.93
N SER A 71 10.99 -10.28 -3.01
CA SER A 71 12.20 -10.89 -2.46
C SER A 71 12.58 -12.12 -3.28
N ASP A 72 13.77 -12.68 -3.07
CA ASP A 72 14.16 -13.92 -3.73
C ASP A 72 13.22 -15.08 -3.35
N ASP A 73 12.82 -15.16 -2.08
CA ASP A 73 11.87 -16.17 -1.59
C ASP A 73 10.47 -15.94 -2.17
N GLY A 74 9.98 -14.69 -2.16
CA GLY A 74 8.69 -14.33 -2.76
C GLY A 74 8.65 -14.66 -4.26
N PHE A 75 9.77 -14.49 -4.97
CA PHE A 75 9.84 -14.86 -6.39
C PHE A 75 9.76 -16.37 -6.62
N ILE A 76 10.25 -17.20 -5.69
CA ILE A 76 10.06 -18.65 -5.76
C ILE A 76 8.58 -19.00 -5.67
N ASP A 77 7.87 -18.40 -4.71
CA ASP A 77 6.44 -18.63 -4.51
C ASP A 77 5.60 -18.09 -5.66
N PHE A 78 6.00 -16.95 -6.23
CA PHE A 78 5.40 -16.39 -7.44
C PHE A 78 5.51 -17.34 -8.63
N LYS A 79 6.69 -17.93 -8.87
CA LYS A 79 6.88 -18.88 -9.98
C LYS A 79 5.98 -20.11 -9.81
N ARG A 80 5.83 -20.60 -8.57
CA ARG A 80 4.91 -21.69 -8.23
C ARG A 80 3.47 -21.29 -8.47
N TRP A 81 3.08 -20.07 -8.10
CA TRP A 81 1.77 -19.53 -8.41
C TRP A 81 1.52 -19.49 -9.91
N VAL A 82 2.44 -18.97 -10.73
CA VAL A 82 2.32 -18.95 -12.20
C VAL A 82 2.14 -20.35 -12.77
N ILE A 83 2.91 -21.34 -12.29
CA ILE A 83 2.77 -22.75 -12.69
C ILE A 83 1.38 -23.28 -12.31
N SER A 84 0.89 -22.96 -11.11
CA SER A 84 -0.44 -23.39 -10.65
C SER A 84 -1.59 -22.86 -11.50
N ARG A 85 -1.40 -21.74 -12.22
CA ARG A 85 -2.40 -21.21 -13.16
C ARG A 85 -2.55 -22.07 -14.41
N GLY A 86 -1.67 -23.05 -14.63
CA GLY A 86 -1.74 -24.01 -15.72
C GLY A 86 -0.82 -23.65 -16.90
N LYS A 87 -0.68 -24.61 -17.82
CA LYS A 87 0.31 -24.55 -18.92
C LYS A 87 0.20 -23.29 -19.77
N ASP A 88 -1.01 -22.94 -20.21
CA ASP A 88 -1.21 -21.81 -21.12
C ASP A 88 -0.82 -20.47 -20.48
N VAL A 89 -1.18 -20.27 -19.20
CA VAL A 89 -0.81 -19.05 -18.46
C VAL A 89 0.70 -19.00 -18.24
N TYR A 90 1.31 -20.13 -17.86
CA TYR A 90 2.75 -20.23 -17.68
C TYR A 90 3.51 -19.88 -18.97
N MET A 91 3.12 -20.48 -20.10
CA MET A 91 3.74 -20.20 -21.41
C MET A 91 3.52 -18.75 -21.85
N ALA A 92 2.31 -18.21 -21.66
CA ALA A 92 1.98 -16.82 -22.00
C ALA A 92 2.81 -15.84 -21.16
N ALA A 93 3.00 -16.10 -19.86
CA ALA A 93 3.79 -15.27 -18.97
C ALA A 93 5.27 -15.22 -19.36
N LEU A 94 5.86 -16.35 -19.77
CA LEU A 94 7.25 -16.37 -20.24
C LEU A 94 7.44 -15.67 -21.59
N LYS A 95 6.42 -15.71 -22.46
CA LYS A 95 6.45 -15.02 -23.75
C LYS A 95 6.20 -13.52 -23.61
N ASN A 96 5.30 -13.14 -22.71
CA ASN A 96 4.92 -11.77 -22.42
C ASN A 96 4.48 -11.66 -20.94
N PRO A 97 5.36 -11.24 -20.03
CA PRO A 97 5.01 -11.13 -18.61
C PRO A 97 3.82 -10.20 -18.33
N ASP A 98 3.58 -9.19 -19.17
CA ASP A 98 2.42 -8.28 -19.02
C ASP A 98 1.06 -8.99 -19.19
N SER A 99 1.04 -10.21 -19.77
CA SER A 99 -0.17 -11.04 -19.87
C SER A 99 -0.73 -11.48 -18.52
N LEU A 100 0.09 -11.50 -17.47
CA LEU A 100 -0.34 -11.82 -16.11
C LEU A 100 -1.38 -10.82 -15.56
N ALA A 101 -1.50 -9.63 -16.16
CA ALA A 101 -2.56 -8.69 -15.84
C ALA A 101 -3.97 -9.23 -16.13
N ASP A 102 -4.08 -10.13 -17.11
CA ASP A 102 -5.36 -10.74 -17.52
C ASP A 102 -5.75 -11.92 -16.61
N VAL A 103 -4.86 -12.38 -15.72
CA VAL A 103 -5.11 -13.44 -14.73
C VAL A 103 -5.78 -12.84 -13.49
N LEU A 104 -6.85 -13.48 -13.01
CA LEU A 104 -7.55 -13.07 -11.79
C LEU A 104 -6.76 -13.55 -10.56
N LEU A 105 -6.64 -12.68 -9.56
CA LEU A 105 -6.11 -13.08 -8.27
C LEU A 105 -7.28 -13.58 -7.42
N SER A 106 -7.21 -14.83 -6.99
CA SER A 106 -8.16 -15.40 -6.04
C SER A 106 -7.80 -15.03 -4.59
N GLU A 107 -6.57 -14.54 -4.37
CA GLU A 107 -6.01 -14.17 -3.07
C GLU A 107 -5.26 -12.83 -3.17
N LYS A 108 -4.86 -12.26 -2.03
CA LYS A 108 -4.26 -10.91 -1.99
C LYS A 108 -2.98 -10.77 -2.81
N TYR A 109 -2.15 -11.82 -2.82
CA TYR A 109 -0.88 -11.84 -3.55
C TYR A 109 -0.76 -13.10 -4.41
N PRO A 110 -0.08 -13.02 -5.57
CA PRO A 110 0.20 -14.16 -6.44
C PRO A 110 1.29 -15.10 -5.86
N SER A 111 1.05 -15.68 -4.68
CA SER A 111 2.00 -16.53 -3.96
C SER A 111 1.44 -17.95 -3.77
N PHE A 112 2.30 -18.97 -3.91
CA PHE A 112 1.95 -20.36 -3.64
C PHE A 112 3.18 -21.14 -3.13
N GLU A 113 3.55 -20.90 -1.87
CA GLU A 113 4.69 -21.54 -1.22
C GLU A 113 4.53 -23.06 -1.13
N GLU A 114 3.35 -23.53 -0.71
CA GLU A 114 3.09 -24.92 -0.34
C GLU A 114 3.32 -25.87 -1.51
N LEU A 115 3.08 -25.44 -2.76
CA LEU A 115 3.28 -26.24 -3.97
C LEU A 115 4.71 -26.83 -4.05
N GLY A 116 5.70 -26.14 -3.50
CA GLY A 116 7.09 -26.60 -3.46
C GLY A 116 7.33 -27.83 -2.59
N TYR A 117 6.48 -28.07 -1.60
CA TYR A 117 6.65 -29.09 -0.56
C TYR A 117 5.76 -30.32 -0.78
N ILE A 118 4.64 -30.18 -1.51
CA ILE A 118 3.65 -31.27 -1.67
C ILE A 118 4.30 -32.57 -2.14
N ALA A 119 5.15 -32.52 -3.17
CA ALA A 119 5.75 -33.73 -3.72
C ALA A 119 6.78 -34.38 -2.78
N SER A 120 7.51 -33.60 -1.98
CA SER A 120 8.42 -34.16 -0.96
C SER A 120 7.63 -34.82 0.15
N ASP A 121 6.57 -34.17 0.63
CA ASP A 121 5.75 -34.65 1.74
C ASP A 121 5.07 -35.97 1.37
N VAL A 122 4.39 -36.01 0.22
CA VAL A 122 3.72 -37.23 -0.28
C VAL A 122 4.72 -38.37 -0.53
N TYR A 123 5.94 -38.06 -0.98
CA TYR A 123 6.97 -39.07 -1.20
C TYR A 123 7.49 -39.65 0.12
N GLU A 124 7.74 -38.80 1.11
CA GLU A 124 8.14 -39.21 2.46
C GLU A 124 7.05 -40.06 3.12
N GLU A 125 5.79 -39.64 3.07
CA GLU A 125 4.66 -40.41 3.60
C GLU A 125 4.55 -41.80 2.97
N LYS A 126 4.79 -41.89 1.64
CA LYS A 126 4.64 -43.15 0.90
C LYS A 126 5.84 -44.09 1.06
N THR A 127 7.05 -43.56 1.17
CA THR A 127 8.28 -44.37 1.10
C THR A 127 9.06 -44.43 2.41
N GLY A 128 8.81 -43.48 3.32
CA GLY A 128 9.59 -43.24 4.53
C GLY A 128 10.99 -42.66 4.27
N GLY A 129 11.27 -42.17 3.07
CA GLY A 129 12.56 -41.60 2.69
C GLY A 129 12.44 -40.21 2.08
N ASP A 130 13.55 -39.48 2.03
CA ASP A 130 13.62 -38.13 1.48
C ASP A 130 13.72 -38.15 -0.05
N ILE A 131 12.90 -37.35 -0.73
CA ILE A 131 12.92 -37.23 -2.19
C ILE A 131 14.25 -36.62 -2.70
N TYR A 132 14.91 -35.79 -1.89
CA TYR A 132 16.18 -35.13 -2.22
C TYR A 132 17.38 -36.07 -2.18
N ASP A 133 17.26 -37.22 -1.50
CA ASP A 133 18.26 -38.30 -1.54
C ASP A 133 18.21 -39.10 -2.86
N THR A 134 17.20 -38.85 -3.69
CA THR A 134 17.01 -39.56 -4.95
C THR A 134 17.66 -38.83 -6.12
N LYS A 135 18.10 -39.58 -7.14
CA LYS A 135 18.67 -39.01 -8.36
C LYS A 135 17.58 -38.27 -9.16
N ASN A 136 17.91 -37.16 -9.83
CA ASN A 136 17.00 -36.57 -10.82
C ASN A 136 16.57 -37.62 -11.86
N MET A 137 15.27 -37.75 -12.06
CA MET A 137 14.62 -38.67 -12.99
C MET A 137 14.75 -38.22 -14.45
N LEU A 138 14.81 -36.91 -14.69
CA LEU A 138 14.81 -36.34 -16.02
C LEU A 138 16.21 -36.44 -16.63
N THR A 139 16.29 -36.97 -17.85
CA THR A 139 17.50 -36.88 -18.66
C THR A 139 17.58 -35.51 -19.33
N THR A 140 18.76 -35.14 -19.84
CA THR A 140 18.94 -33.91 -20.62
C THR A 140 18.02 -33.84 -21.84
N GLU A 141 17.64 -34.99 -22.43
CA GLU A 141 16.72 -35.02 -23.56
C GLU A 141 15.27 -34.79 -23.10
N ASP A 142 14.89 -35.34 -21.94
CA ASP A 142 13.58 -35.07 -21.33
C ASP A 142 13.43 -33.59 -20.99
N GLU A 143 14.45 -32.98 -20.38
CA GLU A 143 14.47 -31.55 -20.05
C GLU A 143 14.31 -30.68 -21.31
N LYS A 144 15.07 -30.97 -22.37
CA LYS A 144 14.93 -30.25 -23.65
C LYS A 144 13.54 -30.39 -24.25
N LYS A 145 12.95 -31.58 -24.17
CA LYS A 145 11.60 -31.83 -24.69
C LYS A 145 10.57 -31.02 -23.91
N LEU A 146 10.60 -31.08 -22.58
CA LEU A 146 9.69 -30.33 -21.70
C LEU A 146 9.77 -28.81 -21.92
N LEU A 147 10.98 -28.30 -22.16
CA LEU A 147 11.21 -26.86 -22.37
C LEU A 147 11.04 -26.41 -23.83
N SER A 148 10.81 -27.34 -24.77
CA SER A 148 10.82 -27.02 -26.22
C SER A 148 9.67 -26.12 -26.67
N GLU A 149 8.56 -26.12 -25.94
CA GLU A 149 7.39 -25.28 -26.23
C GLU A 149 7.49 -23.87 -25.64
N ILE A 150 8.47 -23.61 -24.77
CA ILE A 150 8.62 -22.31 -24.13
C ILE A 150 9.18 -21.30 -25.13
N GLU A 151 8.38 -20.28 -25.42
CA GLU A 151 8.82 -19.09 -26.13
C GLU A 151 9.05 -17.96 -25.13
N TYR A 152 10.28 -17.44 -25.06
CA TYR A 152 10.60 -16.31 -24.18
C TYR A 152 10.42 -14.96 -24.87
N HIS A 153 10.06 -13.95 -24.09
CA HIS A 153 10.18 -12.56 -24.52
C HIS A 153 11.61 -12.25 -24.99
N SER A 154 11.77 -11.46 -26.07
CA SER A 154 13.08 -11.13 -26.64
C SER A 154 14.04 -10.45 -25.65
N ARG A 155 13.51 -9.80 -24.62
CA ARG A 155 14.27 -9.13 -23.54
C ARG A 155 14.17 -9.84 -22.19
N ILE A 156 13.75 -11.11 -22.13
CA ILE A 156 13.41 -11.79 -20.85
C ILE A 156 14.51 -11.73 -19.79
N GLU A 157 15.78 -11.67 -20.21
CA GLU A 157 16.96 -11.63 -19.34
C GLU A 157 17.41 -10.23 -18.90
N PHE A 158 16.64 -9.19 -19.22
CA PHE A 158 16.95 -7.80 -18.88
C PHE A 158 16.01 -7.28 -17.80
N TYR A 159 16.55 -6.47 -16.89
CA TYR A 159 15.73 -5.60 -16.05
C TYR A 159 15.13 -4.51 -16.97
N PRO A 160 13.80 -4.32 -16.98
CA PRO A 160 13.19 -3.20 -17.69
C PRO A 160 13.71 -1.87 -17.14
N GLU A 161 14.02 -0.93 -18.02
CA GLU A 161 14.41 0.44 -17.61
C GLU A 161 13.21 1.26 -17.13
N ASN A 162 12.00 0.86 -17.55
CA ASN A 162 10.75 1.48 -17.18
C ASN A 162 9.63 0.42 -17.25
N GLU A 163 9.06 0.10 -16.09
CA GLU A 163 8.02 -0.91 -15.92
C GLU A 163 6.73 -0.49 -16.62
N ALA A 164 6.33 0.79 -16.57
CA ALA A 164 5.09 1.27 -17.21
C ALA A 164 5.10 1.11 -18.74
N ASN A 165 6.28 1.23 -19.37
CA ASN A 165 6.43 0.98 -20.81
C ASN A 165 6.52 -0.52 -21.13
N THR A 166 7.06 -1.33 -20.22
CA THR A 166 7.31 -2.76 -20.45
C THR A 166 6.09 -3.62 -20.09
N PHE A 167 5.38 -3.23 -19.05
CA PHE A 167 4.21 -3.91 -18.47
C PHE A 167 3.02 -2.94 -18.31
N PRO A 168 2.55 -2.29 -19.38
CA PRO A 168 1.51 -1.26 -19.28
C PRO A 168 0.22 -1.78 -18.62
N LYS A 169 -0.16 -3.05 -18.85
CA LYS A 169 -1.37 -3.61 -18.22
C LYS A 169 -1.16 -3.90 -16.73
N LEU A 170 -0.03 -4.51 -16.36
CA LEU A 170 0.28 -4.79 -14.96
C LEU A 170 0.39 -3.50 -14.16
N CYS A 171 1.11 -2.50 -14.67
CA CYS A 171 1.23 -1.19 -14.03
C CYS A 171 -0.13 -0.51 -13.90
N ALA A 172 -0.97 -0.55 -14.95
CA ALA A 172 -2.32 0.01 -14.87
C ALA A 172 -3.21 -0.71 -13.84
N LYS A 173 -3.03 -2.02 -13.64
CA LYS A 173 -3.80 -2.85 -12.70
C LYS A 173 -3.31 -2.73 -11.26
N TYR A 174 -2.00 -2.76 -11.04
CA TYR A 174 -1.39 -2.90 -9.70
C TYR A 174 -0.72 -1.61 -9.21
N GLN A 175 -0.12 -0.79 -10.07
CA GLN A 175 0.53 0.46 -9.65
C GLN A 175 -0.44 1.65 -9.52
N ASN A 176 -1.56 1.66 -10.27
CA ASN A 176 -2.68 2.55 -9.95
C ASN A 176 -3.43 2.12 -8.67
N TYR A 177 -3.28 0.86 -8.25
CA TYR A 177 -3.91 0.31 -7.05
C TYR A 177 -3.07 0.62 -5.80
N THR A 178 -1.74 0.49 -5.84
CA THR A 178 -0.87 0.77 -4.68
C THR A 178 -0.69 2.26 -4.39
N ALA A 179 -0.63 3.12 -5.42
CA ALA A 179 -0.62 4.57 -5.22
C ALA A 179 -1.94 5.08 -4.62
N ASN A 180 -3.06 4.37 -4.83
CA ASN A 180 -4.33 4.64 -4.20
C ASN A 180 -4.45 3.96 -2.83
N GLU A 181 -4.10 2.68 -2.63
CA GLU A 181 -4.20 2.03 -1.33
C GLU A 181 -3.20 2.56 -0.30
N GLU A 182 -1.97 2.98 -0.63
CA GLU A 182 -1.10 3.66 0.34
C GLU A 182 -1.52 5.12 0.58
N ARG A 183 -2.07 5.83 -0.42
CA ARG A 183 -2.70 7.16 -0.20
C ARG A 183 -3.94 7.06 0.70
N ILE A 184 -4.82 6.10 0.38
CA ILE A 184 -6.08 5.82 1.07
C ILE A 184 -5.78 5.29 2.47
N ASN A 185 -4.94 4.25 2.62
CA ASN A 185 -4.60 3.64 3.92
C ASN A 185 -3.73 4.53 4.81
N SER A 186 -2.99 5.51 4.28
CA SER A 186 -2.32 6.50 5.14
C SER A 186 -3.29 7.54 5.71
N GLY A 187 -4.40 7.81 5.01
CA GLY A 187 -5.51 8.64 5.47
C GLY A 187 -6.57 7.90 6.28
N THR A 188 -6.48 6.57 6.34
CA THR A 188 -7.42 5.73 7.07
C THR A 188 -7.41 6.03 8.56
N ILE A 189 -8.61 6.15 9.12
CA ILE A 189 -8.84 6.26 10.55
C ILE A 189 -9.45 4.95 11.02
N GLU A 190 -8.68 4.20 11.80
CA GLU A 190 -9.15 2.97 12.44
C GLU A 190 -9.86 3.32 13.75
N VAL A 191 -11.11 2.91 13.90
CA VAL A 191 -11.88 3.10 15.12
C VAL A 191 -12.38 1.77 15.69
N SER A 192 -12.43 1.69 17.02
CA SER A 192 -13.11 0.60 17.73
C SER A 192 -14.28 1.19 18.53
N VAL A 193 -15.47 0.67 18.27
CA VAL A 193 -16.71 1.11 18.89
C VAL A 193 -17.31 -0.06 19.66
N SER A 194 -17.64 0.13 20.93
CA SER A 194 -18.37 -0.89 21.69
C SER A 194 -19.89 -0.68 21.57
N ASP A 195 -20.63 -1.73 21.23
CA ASP A 195 -22.09 -1.70 21.17
C ASP A 195 -22.74 -1.53 22.57
N THR A 196 -24.06 -1.50 22.64
CA THR A 196 -24.79 -1.40 23.92
C THR A 196 -24.53 -2.59 24.87
N ASN A 197 -24.12 -3.74 24.34
CA ASN A 197 -23.84 -4.97 25.08
C ASN A 197 -22.35 -5.15 25.46
N GLY A 198 -21.46 -4.29 24.94
CA GLY A 198 -20.02 -4.33 25.18
C GLY A 198 -19.23 -5.15 24.15
N GLU A 199 -19.84 -5.57 23.04
CA GLU A 199 -19.13 -6.16 21.91
C GLU A 199 -18.41 -5.06 21.10
N LYS A 200 -17.12 -5.27 20.82
CA LYS A 200 -16.29 -4.32 20.06
C LYS A 200 -16.42 -4.59 18.56
N GLN A 201 -16.77 -3.55 17.82
CA GLN A 201 -16.71 -3.51 16.38
C GLN A 201 -15.55 -2.64 15.92
N HIS A 202 -14.76 -3.14 14.97
CA HIS A 202 -13.68 -2.40 14.34
C HIS A 202 -14.14 -1.87 12.98
N LEU A 203 -13.85 -0.60 12.72
CA LEU A 203 -14.17 0.07 11.45
C LEU A 203 -12.93 0.79 10.93
N SER A 204 -12.73 0.71 9.62
CA SER A 204 -11.72 1.46 8.89
C SER A 204 -12.43 2.54 8.09
N LEU A 205 -12.17 3.80 8.41
CA LEU A 205 -12.72 4.97 7.70
C LEU A 205 -11.68 5.46 6.67
N PRO A 206 -12.05 5.94 5.48
CA PRO A 206 -13.43 6.18 5.08
C PRO A 206 -14.19 4.90 4.70
N CYS A 207 -15.46 4.79 5.10
CA CYS A 207 -16.39 3.73 4.73
C CYS A 207 -17.72 4.30 4.20
N ASP A 208 -18.60 3.43 3.70
CA ASP A 208 -19.94 3.83 3.23
C ASP A 208 -20.73 4.47 4.40
N THR A 209 -21.33 5.65 4.17
CA THR A 209 -22.09 6.36 5.20
C THR A 209 -23.31 5.58 5.69
N SER A 210 -23.86 4.67 4.87
CA SER A 210 -24.94 3.78 5.30
C SER A 210 -24.52 2.80 6.41
N ASP A 211 -23.24 2.42 6.47
CA ASP A 211 -22.68 1.58 7.54
C ASP A 211 -22.59 2.35 8.88
N LEU A 212 -22.54 3.69 8.82
CA LEU A 212 -22.40 4.56 10.00
C LEU A 212 -23.74 4.98 10.62
N ARG A 213 -24.82 5.03 9.84
CA ARG A 213 -26.14 5.54 10.28
C ARG A 213 -26.80 4.76 11.42
N GLY A 214 -26.31 3.55 11.73
CA GLY A 214 -26.71 2.77 12.92
C GLY A 214 -25.78 2.90 14.12
N MET A 215 -24.62 3.55 13.95
CA MET A 215 -23.53 3.63 14.94
C MET A 215 -23.25 5.08 15.38
N SER A 216 -23.81 6.08 14.70
CA SER A 216 -23.72 7.50 15.05
C SER A 216 -24.61 7.92 16.23
N ASP A 217 -25.21 6.98 16.95
CA ASP A 217 -25.98 7.28 18.18
C ASP A 217 -25.04 7.79 19.29
N ASP A 218 -25.43 8.84 20.02
CA ASP A 218 -24.65 9.45 21.10
C ASP A 218 -24.10 8.41 22.11
N ALA A 219 -24.90 7.40 22.43
CA ALA A 219 -24.54 6.32 23.36
C ALA A 219 -23.44 5.37 22.84
N VAL A 220 -23.28 5.29 21.52
CA VAL A 220 -22.27 4.47 20.83
C VAL A 220 -20.97 5.27 20.68
N ILE A 221 -21.08 6.57 20.40
CA ILE A 221 -19.94 7.48 20.29
C ILE A 221 -19.22 7.68 21.63
N GLU A 222 -19.96 7.73 22.75
CA GLU A 222 -19.37 7.73 24.11
C GLU A 222 -18.54 6.46 24.41
N LYS A 223 -18.66 5.42 23.60
CA LYS A 223 -17.96 4.13 23.73
C LYS A 223 -16.86 3.90 22.68
N LEU A 224 -16.36 4.97 22.07
CA LEU A 224 -15.14 4.90 21.25
C LEU A 224 -13.93 4.54 22.11
N ASP A 225 -13.46 3.30 21.96
CA ASP A 225 -12.38 2.74 22.77
C ASP A 225 -10.99 3.05 22.22
N PHE A 226 -10.89 3.23 20.89
CA PHE A 226 -9.64 3.37 20.18
C PHE A 226 -9.85 4.15 18.89
N ILE A 227 -8.95 5.07 18.61
CA ILE A 227 -8.87 5.80 17.35
C ILE A 227 -7.39 5.85 16.95
N HIS A 228 -7.07 5.46 15.73
CA HIS A 228 -5.71 5.51 15.20
C HIS A 228 -5.69 6.03 13.78
N CYS A 229 -4.77 6.96 13.50
CA CYS A 229 -4.51 7.47 12.17
C CYS A 229 -3.03 7.79 12.01
N LYS A 230 -2.38 7.18 11.02
CA LYS A 230 -0.95 7.38 10.75
C LYS A 230 -0.62 8.84 10.42
N LYS A 231 -1.47 9.51 9.63
CA LYS A 231 -1.28 10.91 9.20
C LYS A 231 -1.50 11.94 10.31
N LEU A 232 -2.25 11.62 11.36
CA LEU A 232 -2.47 12.55 12.49
C LEU A 232 -1.51 12.33 13.67
N LYS A 233 -0.64 11.32 13.60
CA LYS A 233 0.34 10.98 14.66
C LYS A 233 -0.35 10.94 16.04
N ASN A 234 -0.06 11.90 16.92
CA ASN A 234 -0.62 12.00 18.27
C ASN A 234 -1.71 13.08 18.42
N HIS A 235 -2.14 13.70 17.32
CA HIS A 235 -3.11 14.80 17.29
C HIS A 235 -4.55 14.35 17.05
N ILE A 236 -4.84 13.08 17.31
CA ILE A 236 -6.18 12.52 17.18
C ILE A 236 -7.13 13.27 18.14
N PRO A 237 -8.31 13.71 17.66
CA PRO A 237 -9.26 14.43 18.49
C PRO A 237 -9.67 13.60 19.72
N LYS A 238 -9.61 14.22 20.89
CA LYS A 238 -9.89 13.55 22.18
C LYS A 238 -11.37 13.21 22.37
N ARG A 239 -12.25 13.90 21.66
CA ARG A 239 -13.69 13.70 21.64
C ARG A 239 -14.15 13.72 20.20
N VAL A 240 -14.86 12.68 19.81
CA VAL A 240 -15.59 12.59 18.55
C VAL A 240 -17.06 12.69 18.93
N GLU A 241 -17.81 13.54 18.25
CA GLU A 241 -19.24 13.72 18.49
C GLU A 241 -20.07 13.18 17.32
N ASN A 242 -19.43 12.91 16.17
CA ASN A 242 -20.07 12.39 14.98
C ASN A 242 -19.11 11.48 14.20
N LEU A 243 -19.52 10.23 13.93
CA LEU A 243 -18.72 9.29 13.13
C LEU A 243 -18.69 9.64 11.65
N GLU A 244 -19.74 10.25 11.11
CA GLU A 244 -19.79 10.72 9.72
C GLU A 244 -18.83 11.90 9.50
N GLU A 245 -18.66 12.76 10.51
CA GLU A 245 -17.64 13.82 10.50
C GLU A 245 -16.22 13.21 10.52
N LEU A 246 -16.00 12.16 11.31
CA LEU A 246 -14.73 11.43 11.32
C LEU A 246 -14.47 10.72 9.98
N ASN A 247 -15.52 10.21 9.34
CA ASN A 247 -15.48 9.63 8.00
C ASN A 247 -15.07 10.66 6.95
N LEU A 248 -15.63 11.88 7.02
CA LEU A 248 -15.24 13.01 6.19
C LEU A 248 -13.76 13.38 6.39
N LEU A 249 -13.30 13.42 7.65
CA LEU A 249 -11.87 13.64 7.92
C LEU A 249 -10.99 12.56 7.28
N ALA A 250 -11.40 11.29 7.33
CA ALA A 250 -10.66 10.20 6.70
C ALA A 250 -10.58 10.35 5.15
N TYR A 251 -11.68 10.73 4.49
CA TYR A 251 -11.67 11.11 3.08
C TYR A 251 -10.67 12.24 2.81
N ARG A 252 -10.68 13.31 3.61
CA ARG A 252 -9.72 14.41 3.48
C ARG A 252 -8.28 13.95 3.62
N LEU A 253 -8.01 13.11 4.60
CA LEU A 253 -6.66 12.60 4.85
C LEU A 253 -6.21 11.61 3.77
N SER A 254 -7.09 10.91 3.05
CA SER A 254 -6.68 10.05 1.93
C SER A 254 -6.06 10.82 0.76
N ASP A 255 -6.45 12.09 0.60
CA ASP A 255 -6.00 12.93 -0.52
C ASP A 255 -4.79 13.82 -0.19
N ILE A 256 -4.41 13.97 1.08
CA ILE A 256 -3.23 14.76 1.43
C ILE A 256 -1.93 13.99 1.14
N THR A 257 -0.95 14.71 0.59
CA THR A 257 0.41 14.20 0.36
C THR A 257 1.19 14.09 1.67
N GLU A 258 2.34 13.41 1.66
CA GLU A 258 3.21 13.28 2.85
C GLU A 258 3.72 14.64 3.35
N ASN A 259 4.13 15.53 2.44
CA ASN A 259 4.54 16.90 2.78
C ASN A 259 3.39 17.69 3.45
N MET A 260 2.18 17.60 2.88
CA MET A 260 0.99 18.21 3.48
C MET A 260 0.65 17.60 4.85
N SER A 261 0.88 16.30 5.04
CA SER A 261 0.71 15.63 6.32
C SER A 261 1.70 16.12 7.38
N ASP A 262 2.97 16.30 7.04
CA ASP A 262 3.94 16.87 7.99
C ASP A 262 3.59 18.31 8.35
N LYS A 263 3.20 19.11 7.36
CA LYS A 263 2.69 20.47 7.57
C LYS A 263 1.47 20.50 8.49
N LEU A 264 0.51 19.59 8.28
CA LEU A 264 -0.67 19.42 9.13
C LEU A 264 -0.27 19.10 10.57
N ASN A 265 0.63 18.14 10.80
CA ASN A 265 1.08 17.79 12.15
C ASN A 265 1.79 18.94 12.87
N ILE A 266 2.61 19.72 12.15
CA ILE A 266 3.24 20.92 12.71
C ILE A 266 2.16 21.92 13.14
N LEU A 267 1.15 22.16 12.30
CA LEU A 267 0.04 23.06 12.62
C LEU A 267 -0.85 22.55 13.77
N LEU A 268 -0.99 21.24 13.95
CA LEU A 268 -1.77 20.65 15.04
C LEU A 268 -1.04 20.71 16.39
N SER A 269 0.28 20.86 16.40
CA SER A 269 1.07 20.99 17.64
C SER A 269 0.94 22.35 18.34
N ARG A 270 0.26 23.30 17.70
CA ARG A 270 0.11 24.71 18.08
C ARG A 270 -0.85 24.98 19.24
N SER A 271 -1.87 24.12 19.43
CA SER A 271 -2.94 24.40 20.40
C SER A 271 -3.40 23.18 21.17
N GLU A 272 -3.84 23.41 22.40
CA GLU A 272 -4.44 22.38 23.24
C GLU A 272 -5.85 22.06 22.75
N THR A 273 -5.95 20.96 22.00
CA THR A 273 -7.16 20.31 21.48
C THR A 273 -7.84 21.03 20.31
N LYS A 274 -7.84 20.35 19.15
CA LYS A 274 -8.62 20.69 17.97
C LYS A 274 -9.82 19.75 17.90
N SER A 275 -11.02 20.28 17.63
CA SER A 275 -12.17 19.47 17.27
C SER A 275 -11.94 18.78 15.92
N VAL A 276 -12.73 17.75 15.58
CA VAL A 276 -12.66 17.13 14.25
C VAL A 276 -12.92 18.19 13.16
N ASN A 277 -13.92 19.05 13.37
CA ASN A 277 -14.22 20.22 12.54
C ASN A 277 -13.01 21.12 12.28
N ASP A 278 -12.26 21.49 13.33
CA ASP A 278 -11.07 22.33 13.20
C ASP A 278 -10.00 21.65 12.34
N ILE A 279 -9.82 20.32 12.50
CA ILE A 279 -8.83 19.55 11.72
C ILE A 279 -9.25 19.49 10.26
N ILE A 280 -10.53 19.24 9.97
CA ILE A 280 -11.07 19.22 8.60
C ILE A 280 -10.82 20.56 7.92
N ASN A 281 -11.23 21.68 8.56
CA ASN A 281 -11.01 23.01 8.02
C ASN A 281 -9.51 23.34 7.86
N LEU A 282 -8.66 22.87 8.77
CA LEU A 282 -7.21 23.00 8.62
C LEU A 282 -6.68 22.26 7.38
N THR A 283 -7.24 21.10 7.03
CA THR A 283 -6.84 20.37 5.80
C THR A 283 -7.10 21.15 4.52
N PHE A 284 -8.12 22.03 4.51
CA PHE A 284 -8.41 22.91 3.36
C PHE A 284 -7.49 24.12 3.32
N ASN A 285 -7.02 24.59 4.48
CA ASN A 285 -6.22 25.80 4.61
C ASN A 285 -4.71 25.54 4.67
N LEU A 286 -4.22 24.30 4.45
CA LEU A 286 -2.79 23.98 4.55
C LEU A 286 -1.91 24.87 3.67
N ASN A 287 -2.38 25.27 2.49
CA ASN A 287 -1.63 26.14 1.57
C ASN A 287 -1.57 27.60 2.05
N HIS A 288 -2.40 27.99 3.01
CA HIS A 288 -2.47 29.35 3.55
C HIS A 288 -1.55 29.55 4.76
N TYR A 289 -0.71 28.56 5.06
CA TYR A 289 0.35 28.67 6.06
C TYR A 289 1.72 28.59 5.40
N GLU A 290 2.68 29.29 5.97
CA GLU A 290 4.10 29.13 5.67
C GLU A 290 4.84 28.68 6.92
N ILE A 291 5.79 27.77 6.74
CA ILE A 291 6.64 27.26 7.80
C ILE A 291 8.07 27.67 7.46
N LEU A 292 8.67 28.47 8.33
CA LEU A 292 10.06 28.85 8.27
C LEU A 292 10.83 27.94 9.22
N GLU A 293 11.69 27.09 8.65
CA GLU A 293 12.61 26.25 9.40
C GLU A 293 13.77 27.08 9.98
N ASP A 294 14.45 26.53 10.98
CA ASP A 294 15.60 27.12 11.69
C ASP A 294 15.29 28.51 12.29
N CYS A 295 14.10 28.62 12.87
CA CYS A 295 13.55 29.86 13.40
C CYS A 295 12.87 29.56 14.74
N GLU A 296 13.65 29.58 15.82
CA GLU A 296 13.22 29.15 17.16
C GLU A 296 12.75 30.30 18.06
N ASP A 297 13.15 31.52 17.74
CA ASP A 297 12.85 32.72 18.51
C ASP A 297 12.84 33.99 17.65
N ASN A 298 12.47 35.12 18.26
CA ASN A 298 12.43 36.41 17.58
C ASN A 298 13.79 36.86 17.06
N TYR A 299 14.89 36.52 17.73
CA TYR A 299 16.23 36.84 17.26
C TYR A 299 16.54 36.13 15.93
N THR A 300 16.39 34.81 15.90
CA THR A 300 16.61 33.99 14.70
C THR A 300 15.66 34.39 13.57
N PHE A 301 14.40 34.72 13.88
CA PHE A 301 13.46 35.22 12.87
C PHE A 301 13.92 36.53 12.22
N GLY A 302 14.37 37.49 13.04
CA GLY A 302 14.90 38.76 12.54
C GLY A 302 16.12 38.57 11.65
N VAL A 303 17.06 37.69 12.03
CA VAL A 303 18.24 37.36 11.21
C VAL A 303 17.81 36.78 9.86
N ARG A 304 16.97 35.74 9.86
CA ARG A 304 16.50 35.07 8.64
C ARG A 304 15.74 36.02 7.71
N TYR A 305 14.95 36.92 8.27
CA TYR A 305 14.26 37.95 7.49
C TYR A 305 15.26 38.86 6.78
N VAL A 306 16.24 39.40 7.50
CA VAL A 306 17.27 40.29 6.91
C VAL A 306 18.09 39.57 5.84
N GLU A 307 18.55 38.35 6.10
CA GLU A 307 19.26 37.54 5.10
C GLU A 307 18.44 37.34 3.82
N SER A 308 17.12 37.15 3.95
CA SER A 308 16.24 36.93 2.80
C SER A 308 16.06 38.18 1.93
N ILE A 309 16.06 39.38 2.53
CA ILE A 309 15.84 40.64 1.80
C ILE A 309 17.15 41.34 1.42
N LEU A 310 18.23 41.09 2.14
CA LEU A 310 19.54 41.73 2.02
C LEU A 310 20.67 40.69 2.21
N PRO A 311 20.84 39.74 1.26
CA PRO A 311 21.82 38.66 1.38
C PRO A 311 23.28 39.13 1.34
N GLU A 312 23.54 40.34 0.83
CA GLU A 312 24.88 40.95 0.72
C GLU A 312 25.06 42.09 1.74
N LEU A 313 24.39 42.02 2.90
CA LEU A 313 24.53 43.04 3.93
C LEU A 313 25.97 43.07 4.48
N ASP A 314 26.56 44.27 4.47
CA ASP A 314 27.90 44.49 5.02
C ASP A 314 27.96 44.15 6.52
N GLU A 315 29.02 43.45 6.93
CA GLU A 315 29.20 42.95 8.31
C GLU A 315 29.15 44.07 9.35
N LEU A 316 29.70 45.25 9.04
CA LEU A 316 29.65 46.40 9.94
C LEU A 316 28.23 46.91 10.15
N VAL A 317 27.36 46.79 9.14
CA VAL A 317 25.95 47.18 9.27
C VAL A 317 25.17 46.08 9.98
N ALA A 318 25.46 44.81 9.69
CA ALA A 318 24.81 43.66 10.29
C ALA A 318 24.97 43.62 11.82
N GLU A 319 26.13 44.02 12.36
CA GLU A 319 26.39 44.08 13.80
C GLU A 319 25.54 45.14 14.54
N HIS A 320 24.96 46.12 13.83
CA HIS A 320 24.18 47.21 14.42
C HIS A 320 22.65 47.01 14.33
N ILE A 321 22.20 45.92 13.72
CA ILE A 321 20.77 45.62 13.62
C ILE A 321 20.31 44.93 14.91
N ASP A 322 19.24 45.44 15.52
CA ASP A 322 18.54 44.75 16.60
C ASP A 322 17.58 43.70 16.02
N TYR A 323 18.12 42.51 15.73
CA TYR A 323 17.37 41.41 15.12
C TYR A 323 16.22 40.92 16.01
N ASN A 324 16.38 40.96 17.33
CA ASN A 324 15.33 40.53 18.24
C ASN A 324 14.14 41.51 18.23
N ALA A 325 14.40 42.82 18.28
CA ALA A 325 13.34 43.82 18.15
C ALA A 325 12.62 43.73 16.80
N LEU A 326 13.39 43.55 15.71
CA LEU A 326 12.82 43.34 14.38
C LEU A 326 11.94 42.08 14.32
N GLY A 327 12.41 40.97 14.89
CA GLY A 327 11.65 39.72 14.97
C GLY A 327 10.31 39.90 15.68
N ILE A 328 10.30 40.60 16.82
CA ILE A 328 9.07 40.91 17.57
C ILE A 328 8.10 41.71 16.69
N ASP A 329 8.57 42.74 16.00
CA ASP A 329 7.72 43.55 15.11
C ASP A 329 7.18 42.73 13.94
N LEU A 330 7.99 41.85 13.36
CA LEU A 330 7.56 40.92 12.30
C LEU A 330 6.54 39.92 12.81
N GLU A 331 6.75 39.35 13.99
CA GLU A 331 5.83 38.42 14.64
C GLU A 331 4.46 39.06 14.86
N MET A 332 4.45 40.27 15.43
CA MET A 332 3.22 41.05 15.65
C MET A 332 2.50 41.40 14.35
N LYS A 333 3.25 41.65 13.28
CA LYS A 333 2.70 42.02 11.96
C LYS A 333 2.08 40.83 11.24
N ASP A 334 2.77 39.70 11.22
CA ASP A 334 2.36 38.52 10.45
C ASP A 334 1.42 37.60 11.24
N GLY A 335 1.34 37.75 12.57
CA GLY A 335 0.42 36.99 13.43
C GLY A 335 0.76 35.50 13.49
N GLY A 336 2.03 35.16 13.28
CA GLY A 336 2.55 33.81 13.40
C GLY A 336 3.01 33.46 14.82
N GLU A 337 3.60 32.28 14.98
CA GLU A 337 4.02 31.75 16.26
C GLU A 337 5.21 30.77 16.12
N PHE A 338 5.96 30.60 17.20
CA PHE A 338 7.10 29.69 17.27
C PHE A 338 6.71 28.31 17.80
N VAL A 339 7.15 27.26 17.12
CA VAL A 339 6.92 25.86 17.49
C VAL A 339 8.21 25.07 17.31
N GLY A 340 8.92 24.79 18.41
CA GLY A 340 10.23 24.17 18.37
C GLY A 340 11.22 25.06 17.62
N SER A 341 11.88 24.52 16.58
CA SER A 341 12.83 25.25 15.73
C SER A 341 12.19 25.90 14.50
N ARG A 342 10.88 26.19 14.55
CA ARG A 342 10.10 26.66 13.40
C ARG A 342 9.28 27.88 13.75
N TYR A 343 9.13 28.77 12.77
CA TYR A 343 8.15 29.85 12.82
C TYR A 343 7.04 29.60 11.80
N ILE A 344 5.80 29.62 12.26
CA ILE A 344 4.62 29.32 11.45
C ILE A 344 3.83 30.61 11.29
N ARG A 345 3.58 31.03 10.05
CA ARG A 345 2.76 32.22 9.79
C ARG A 345 1.60 31.96 8.83
N PRO A 346 0.42 32.59 9.06
CA PRO A 346 -0.64 32.60 8.07
C PRO A 346 -0.30 33.57 6.93
N LEU A 347 -0.61 33.17 5.69
CA LEU A 347 -0.46 34.00 4.49
C LEU A 347 -1.69 34.89 4.24
N THR A 348 -2.81 34.60 4.91
CA THR A 348 -4.05 35.35 4.84
C THR A 348 -4.55 35.72 6.24
N LYS A 349 -5.23 36.86 6.37
CA LYS A 349 -5.84 37.28 7.64
C LYS A 349 -7.11 36.51 7.98
N ILE A 350 -7.74 35.91 6.97
CA ILE A 350 -8.99 35.16 7.08
C ILE A 350 -8.72 33.79 6.48
N MET A 351 -9.03 32.75 7.26
CA MET A 351 -9.01 31.36 6.83
C MET A 351 -10.40 31.00 6.31
N ASP A 352 -10.46 30.13 5.31
CA ASP A 352 -11.73 29.70 4.75
C ASP A 352 -12.39 28.69 5.69
N VAL A 353 -13.66 28.92 6.00
CA VAL A 353 -14.50 27.93 6.68
C VAL A 353 -15.24 27.17 5.59
N VAL A 354 -14.68 26.02 5.23
CA VAL A 354 -15.18 25.17 4.13
C VAL A 354 -16.17 24.14 4.66
N TYR A 355 -15.89 23.60 5.85
CA TYR A 355 -16.71 22.61 6.52
C TYR A 355 -17.44 23.20 7.73
N THR A 356 -18.72 22.89 7.84
CA THR A 356 -19.60 23.17 8.99
C THR A 356 -20.57 22.01 9.14
N ASP A 357 -21.09 21.74 10.33
CA ASP A 357 -22.02 20.62 10.53
C ASP A 357 -23.25 20.69 9.61
N ASP A 358 -23.70 21.90 9.26
CA ASP A 358 -24.81 22.16 8.32
C ASP A 358 -24.57 21.65 6.88
N ASN A 359 -23.33 21.37 6.49
CA ASN A 359 -22.96 20.94 5.14
C ASN A 359 -22.36 19.53 5.05
N LEU A 360 -22.35 18.77 6.15
CA LEU A 360 -21.75 17.44 6.25
C LEU A 360 -22.27 16.45 5.20
N ASP A 361 -23.59 16.27 5.12
CA ASP A 361 -24.23 15.33 4.17
C ASP A 361 -23.81 15.61 2.72
N LYS A 362 -23.84 16.91 2.35
CA LYS A 362 -23.48 17.35 1.01
C LYS A 362 -22.02 17.05 0.70
N MET A 363 -21.11 17.29 1.64
CA MET A 363 -19.68 17.02 1.42
C MET A 363 -19.42 15.52 1.29
N LEU A 364 -20.06 14.67 2.11
CA LEU A 364 -19.92 13.22 2.03
C LEU A 364 -20.39 12.68 0.67
N GLU A 365 -21.55 13.14 0.17
CA GLU A 365 -22.03 12.77 -1.17
C GLU A 365 -21.03 13.16 -2.28
N GLU A 366 -20.42 14.35 -2.18
CA GLU A 366 -19.45 14.84 -3.15
C GLU A 366 -18.13 14.03 -3.15
N PHE A 367 -17.69 13.56 -1.96
CA PHE A 367 -16.52 12.69 -1.81
C PHE A 367 -16.80 11.25 -2.25
N GLU A 368 -17.96 10.67 -1.92
CA GLU A 368 -18.37 9.33 -2.36
C GLU A 368 -18.47 9.25 -3.90
N GLN A 369 -18.88 10.33 -4.55
CA GLN A 369 -18.97 10.44 -6.02
C GLN A 369 -17.65 10.84 -6.69
N GLY A 370 -16.57 11.06 -5.93
CA GLY A 370 -15.25 11.44 -6.45
C GLY A 370 -15.17 12.83 -7.07
N SER A 371 -16.13 13.71 -6.77
CA SER A 371 -16.28 15.03 -7.39
C SER A 371 -15.47 16.15 -6.73
N MET A 372 -14.97 15.93 -5.51
CA MET A 372 -14.25 16.91 -4.70
C MET A 372 -12.74 16.62 -4.67
N GLN A 373 -12.03 16.78 -5.80
CA GLN A 373 -10.56 16.70 -5.81
C GLN A 373 -9.92 18.03 -5.37
N MET A 374 -8.79 17.94 -4.64
CA MET A 374 -7.98 19.07 -4.14
C MET A 374 -7.29 19.89 -5.24
N GLY A 375 -8.06 20.47 -6.16
CA GLY A 375 -7.53 21.21 -7.31
C GLY A 375 -8.53 22.15 -7.97
N GLY A 376 -9.48 22.69 -7.22
CA GLY A 376 -10.57 23.51 -7.75
C GLY A 376 -10.84 24.78 -6.95
N MET A 377 -9.82 25.59 -6.66
CA MET A 377 -9.83 27.07 -6.72
C MET A 377 -8.46 27.65 -6.34
#